data_AF-A0A7C6LSV2-F1
#
_entry.id   AF-A0A7C6LSV2-F1
#
_cell.length_a   1.000
_cell.length_b   1.000
_cell.length_c   1.000
_cell.angle_alpha   90.00
_cell.angle_beta   90.00
_cell.angle_gamma   90.00
#
_symmetry.space_group_name_H-M   'P 1'
#
loop_
_entity.id
_entity.type
_entity.pdbx_description
1 polymer ?
#
loop_
_entity_poly.entity_id
_entity_poly.type
_entity_poly.pdbx_seq_one_letter_code
_entity_poly.pdbx_strand_id
1 'polypeptide(L)' 'MTDSRTPAEPGKPAEPTTIWRAIRWDIPVFLLAAIALLINILRPDELASVKVTIFGLAVLWIGYRMVRKIQAVLART' A
#
# COMPACT_ATOMS: atom_id res chain seq x y z
N MET A 1 48.53 5.63 10.61
CA MET A 1 47.64 6.81 10.48
C MET A 1 46.33 6.33 9.88
N THR A 2 45.26 6.50 10.66
CA THR A 2 43.84 6.59 10.31
C THR A 2 43.62 7.33 8.98
N ASP A 3 42.61 7.09 8.13
CA ASP A 3 41.24 6.63 8.34
C ASP A 3 40.72 5.84 7.12
N SER A 4 40.07 4.71 7.38
CA SER A 4 39.07 4.13 6.49
C SER A 4 37.87 5.09 6.41
N ARG A 5 37.85 5.97 5.41
CA ARG A 5 36.63 6.70 5.06
C ARG A 5 35.64 5.74 4.43
N THR A 6 34.85 5.12 5.29
CA THR A 6 33.52 4.59 5.00
C THR A 6 32.74 5.63 4.18
N PRO A 7 32.31 5.35 2.95
CA PRO A 7 31.08 5.94 2.47
C PRO A 7 29.98 5.18 3.22
N ALA A 8 29.41 5.81 4.24
CA ALA A 8 28.17 5.31 4.82
C ALA A 8 27.16 5.25 3.66
N GLU A 9 26.76 4.02 3.27
CA GLU A 9 25.75 3.82 2.23
C GLU A 9 24.57 4.75 2.51
N PRO A 10 24.22 5.65 1.57
CA PRO A 10 23.19 6.63 1.79
C PRO A 10 21.84 5.92 1.90
N GLY A 11 21.31 5.88 3.12
CA GLY A 11 19.88 5.81 3.38
C GLY A 11 19.21 4.48 3.06
N LYS A 12 19.65 3.37 3.68
CA LYS A 12 18.74 2.26 3.99
C LYS A 12 17.46 2.90 4.55
N PRO A 13 16.28 2.77 3.89
CA PRO A 13 15.05 3.18 4.54
C PRO A 13 14.93 2.31 5.79
N ALA A 14 15.04 2.97 6.96
CA ALA A 14 14.90 2.34 8.25
C ALA A 14 13.65 1.47 8.20
N GLU A 15 13.87 0.18 8.41
CA GLU A 15 12.83 -0.84 8.39
C GLU A 15 11.65 -0.32 9.21
N PRO A 16 10.42 -0.38 8.69
CA PRO A 16 9.28 0.07 9.47
C PRO A 16 9.18 -0.84 10.69
N THR A 17 9.67 -0.35 11.83
CA THR A 17 9.77 -1.04 13.13
C THR A 17 8.42 -1.41 13.73
N THR A 18 7.32 -1.21 13.00
CA THR A 18 5.98 -1.62 13.40
C THR A 18 5.11 -1.80 12.16
N ILE A 19 4.48 -2.97 12.02
CA ILE A 19 3.47 -3.33 10.99
C ILE A 19 2.51 -2.15 10.75
N TRP A 20 2.09 -1.50 11.83
CA TRP A 20 1.14 -0.40 11.79
C TRP A 20 1.60 0.82 11.03
N ARG A 21 2.90 1.18 11.11
CA ARG A 21 3.46 2.31 10.37
C ARG A 21 3.59 1.99 8.88
N ALA A 22 3.80 0.72 8.52
CA ALA A 22 3.89 0.27 7.13
C ALA A 22 2.54 0.30 6.40
N ILE A 23 1.44 0.08 7.12
CA ILE A 23 0.09 -0.13 6.55
C ILE A 23 -0.85 1.06 6.83
N ARG A 24 -0.48 2.03 7.70
CA ARG A 24 -1.38 3.12 8.15
C ARG A 24 -2.08 3.87 7.02
N TRP A 25 -1.39 4.03 5.89
CA TRP A 25 -1.89 4.77 4.73
C TRP A 25 -2.60 3.87 3.71
N ASP A 26 -2.32 2.57 3.71
CA ASP A 26 -3.00 1.65 2.79
C ASP A 26 -4.47 1.45 3.22
N ILE A 27 -4.77 1.52 4.53
CA ILE A 27 -6.13 1.33 5.07
C ILE A 27 -7.12 2.42 4.61
N PRO A 28 -6.86 3.72 4.83
CA PRO A 28 -7.79 4.77 4.40
C PRO A 28 -7.92 4.81 2.87
N VAL A 29 -6.85 4.49 2.12
CA VAL A 29 -6.90 4.43 0.65
C VAL A 29 -7.73 3.24 0.18
N PHE A 30 -7.59 2.08 0.81
CA PHE A 30 -8.45 0.92 0.55
C PHE A 30 -9.92 1.22 0.86
N LEU A 31 -10.18 1.87 2.01
CA LEU A 31 -11.54 2.24 2.43
C LEU A 31 -12.18 3.22 1.44
N LEU A 32 -11.43 4.24 0.99
CA LEU A 32 -11.88 5.19 -0.03
C LEU A 32 -12.20 4.51 -1.35
N ALA A 33 -11.33 3.60 -1.81
CA ALA A 33 -11.54 2.85 -3.05
C ALA A 33 -12.77 1.93 -2.95
N ALA A 34 -12.97 1.28 -1.81
CA ALA A 34 -14.15 0.45 -1.54
C ALA A 34 -15.45 1.27 -1.51
N ILE A 35 -15.44 2.44 -0.86
CA ILE A 35 -16.59 3.35 -0.83
C ILE A 35 -16.90 3.88 -2.23
N ALA A 36 -15.89 4.29 -3.00
CA ALA A 36 -16.06 4.75 -4.37
C ALA A 36 -16.68 3.66 -5.27
N LEU A 37 -16.21 2.40 -5.12
CA LEU A 37 -16.79 1.25 -5.80
C LEU A 37 -18.25 1.02 -5.38
N LEU A 38 -18.54 1.06 -4.07
CA LEU A 38 -19.90 0.85 -3.53
C LEU A 38 -20.88 1.92 -4.04
N ILE A 39 -20.48 3.19 -4.06
CA ILE A 39 -21.27 4.30 -4.62
C ILE A 39 -21.55 4.05 -6.10
N ASN A 40 -20.54 3.60 -6.85
CA ASN A 40 -20.67 3.33 -8.28
C ASN A 40 -21.56 2.11 -8.59
N ILE A 41 -21.69 1.16 -7.66
CA ILE A 41 -22.64 0.03 -7.75
C ILE A 41 -24.07 0.50 -7.40
N LEU A 42 -24.22 1.33 -6.36
CA LEU A 42 -25.53 1.84 -5.91
C LEU A 42 -26.13 2.87 -6.88
N ARG A 43 -25.29 3.64 -7.58
CA ARG A 43 -25.70 4.59 -8.62
C ARG A 43 -24.82 4.40 -9.86
N PRO A 44 -25.19 3.44 -10.72
CA PRO A 44 -24.45 3.20 -11.95
C PRO A 44 -24.72 4.34 -12.95
N ASP A 45 -23.70 5.16 -13.21
CA ASP A 45 -23.66 6.06 -14.37
C ASP A 45 -23.31 5.29 -15.65
N GLU A 46 -23.42 5.94 -16.82
CA GLU A 46 -23.02 5.35 -18.11
C GLU A 46 -21.53 4.89 -18.14
N LEU A 47 -20.68 5.50 -17.31
CA LEU A 47 -19.26 5.14 -17.15
C LEU A 47 -19.02 4.12 -16.02
N ALA A 48 -20.06 3.55 -15.43
CA ALA A 48 -19.94 2.66 -14.27
C ALA A 48 -19.06 1.45 -14.56
N SER A 49 -19.13 0.88 -15.76
CA SER A 49 -18.35 -0.32 -16.12
C SER A 49 -16.84 -0.06 -16.08
N VAL A 50 -16.39 1.06 -16.65
CA VAL A 50 -14.98 1.47 -16.64
C VAL A 50 -14.51 1.82 -15.22
N LYS A 51 -15.34 2.54 -14.46
CA LYS A 51 -15.06 2.89 -13.07
C LYS A 51 -14.95 1.64 -12.19
N VAL A 52 -15.82 0.65 -12.33
CA VAL A 52 -15.75 -0.63 -11.60
C VAL A 52 -14.43 -1.33 -11.89
N THR A 53 -14.00 -1.40 -13.15
CA THR A 53 -12.72 -2.04 -13.51
C THR A 53 -11.54 -1.32 -12.87
N ILE A 54 -11.49 0.02 -12.95
CA ILE A 54 -10.39 0.82 -12.40
C ILE A 54 -10.36 0.76 -10.88
N PHE A 55 -11.51 0.96 -10.21
CA PHE A 55 -11.59 0.88 -8.75
C PHE A 55 -11.33 -0.55 -8.26
N GLY A 56 -11.83 -1.56 -8.96
CA GLY A 56 -11.56 -2.97 -8.66
C GLY A 56 -10.06 -3.29 -8.73
N LEU A 57 -9.37 -2.86 -9.79
CA LEU A 57 -7.92 -3.02 -9.93
C LEU A 57 -7.15 -2.27 -8.83
N ALA A 58 -7.57 -1.05 -8.49
CA ALA A 58 -6.95 -0.27 -7.42
C ALA A 58 -7.08 -0.98 -6.06
N VAL A 59 -8.28 -1.48 -5.73
CA VAL A 59 -8.54 -2.26 -4.51
C VAL A 59 -7.67 -3.51 -4.48
N LEU A 60 -7.61 -4.27 -5.59
CA LEU A 60 -6.81 -5.48 -5.69
C LEU A 60 -5.32 -5.20 -5.48
N TRP A 61 -4.81 -4.14 -6.11
CA TRP A 61 -3.42 -3.71 -6.01
C TRP A 61 -3.04 -3.28 -4.58
N ILE A 62 -3.89 -2.47 -3.94
CA ILE A 62 -3.66 -2.02 -2.56
C ILE A 62 -3.70 -3.20 -1.60
N GLY A 63 -4.66 -4.12 -1.75
CA GLY A 63 -4.74 -5.35 -0.97
C GLY A 63 -3.48 -6.21 -1.14
N TYR A 64 -3.02 -6.40 -2.37
CA TYR A 64 -1.77 -7.12 -2.65
C TYR A 64 -0.55 -6.46 -1.98
N ARG A 65 -0.46 -5.13 -2.05
CA ARG A 65 0.63 -4.37 -1.41
C ARG A 65 0.61 -4.52 0.11
N MET A 66 -0.57 -4.49 0.74
CA MET A 66 -0.70 -4.74 2.18
C MET A 66 -0.20 -6.14 2.54
N VAL A 67 -0.65 -7.17 1.82
CA VAL A 67 -0.24 -8.56 2.08
C VAL A 67 1.27 -8.72 1.98
N ARG A 68 1.91 -8.16 0.95
CA ARG A 68 3.38 -8.18 0.83
C ARG A 68 4.08 -7.51 2.00
N LYS A 69 3.57 -6.36 2.48
CA LYS A 69 4.12 -5.66 3.65
C LYS A 69 3.96 -6.48 4.93
N ILE A 70 2.80 -7.11 5.13
CA ILE A 70 2.52 -7.97 6.30
C ILE A 70 3.45 -9.19 6.29
N GLN A 71 3.56 -9.89 5.15
CA GLN A 71 4.47 -11.04 5.00
C GLN A 71 5.93 -10.64 5.23
N ALA A 72 6.36 -9.48 4.73
CA ALA A 72 7.72 -9.00 4.92
C ALA A 72 8.06 -8.70 6.39
N VAL A 73 7.07 -8.30 7.21
CA VAL A 73 7.28 -8.09 8.65
C VAL A 73 7.19 -9.41 9.42
N LEU A 74 6.24 -10.28 9.10
CA LEU A 74 6.13 -11.62 9.70
C LEU A 74 7.38 -12.45 9.46
N ALA A 75 7.97 -12.41 8.26
CA ALA A 75 9.19 -13.16 7.94
C ALA A 75 10.44 -12.67 8.69
N ARG A 76 10.36 -11.53 9.39
CA ARG A 76 11.45 -10.94 10.19
C ARG A 76 11.27 -11.14 11.70
N THR A 77 10.14 -11.73 12.11
CA THR A 77 9.79 -12.00 13.52
C THR A 77 9.94 -13.49 13.79
#